data_AF-A0AAV6W8I4-F1
#
_entry.id   AF-A0AAV6W8I4-F1
#
_cell.length_a   1.000
_cell.length_b   1.000
_cell.length_c   1.000
_cell.angle_alpha   90.00
_cell.angle_beta   90.00
_cell.angle_gamma   90.00
#
_symmetry.space_group_name_H-M   'P 1'
#
loop_
_entity.id
_entity.type
_entity.pdbx_description
1 polymer ?
#
loop_
_entity_poly.entity_id
_entity_poly.type
_entity_poly.pdbx_seq_one_letter_code
_entity_poly.pdbx_strand_id
1 'polypeptide(L)'
;MEKIHDNSSNDDEGYSLTPTSLLLVEDHPLSMKPLVLLQLDPIIMDPWHHLSRWFKSNDDRTAFHTANNGMSFWEKKQHNPSTFAKAIADAFPKINVLCLILQRLLWD
;
A
#
# COMPACT_ATOMS: atom_id res chain seq x y z
N MET A 1 11.79 -22.18 -55.29
CA MET A 1 11.07 -22.46 -54.02
C MET A 1 12.13 -22.55 -52.93
N GLU A 2 12.30 -21.53 -52.09
CA GLU A 2 11.53 -21.33 -50.84
C GLU A 2 11.80 -22.49 -49.87
N LYS A 3 12.31 -22.28 -48.63
CA LYS A 3 11.95 -21.27 -47.64
C LYS A 3 13.12 -21.00 -46.67
N ILE A 4 13.50 -19.74 -46.48
CA ILE A 4 14.22 -19.31 -45.28
C ILE A 4 13.13 -19.00 -44.25
N HIS A 5 13.07 -19.79 -43.18
CA HIS A 5 12.33 -19.45 -41.97
C HIS A 5 13.26 -19.76 -40.80
N ASP A 6 14.13 -18.81 -40.50
CA ASP A 6 14.70 -18.72 -39.16
C ASP A 6 13.93 -17.61 -38.45
N ASN A 7 12.83 -18.02 -37.82
CA ASN A 7 12.07 -17.18 -36.91
C ASN A 7 12.67 -17.35 -35.51
N SER A 8 13.80 -16.70 -35.25
CA SER A 8 14.29 -16.49 -33.90
C SER A 8 13.71 -15.19 -33.32
N SER A 9 12.37 -15.11 -33.31
CA SER A 9 11.63 -14.09 -32.58
C SER A 9 11.32 -14.59 -31.17
N ASN A 10 12.36 -14.79 -30.36
CA ASN A 10 12.20 -14.94 -28.91
C ASN A 10 13.09 -13.87 -28.25
N ASP A 11 12.71 -12.61 -28.46
CA ASP A 11 13.11 -11.55 -27.53
C ASP A 11 12.45 -11.89 -26.19
N ASP A 12 13.18 -12.60 -25.32
CA ASP A 12 12.75 -12.85 -23.96
C ASP A 12 12.71 -11.51 -23.22
N GLU A 13 11.54 -10.86 -23.22
CA GLU A 13 11.30 -9.65 -22.45
C GLU A 13 11.42 -9.96 -20.95
N GLY A 14 12.57 -9.62 -20.37
CA GLY A 14 12.85 -9.78 -18.94
C GLY A 14 12.54 -8.51 -18.14
N TYR A 15 11.90 -8.66 -16.98
CA TYR A 15 11.75 -7.56 -16.02
C TYR A 15 12.95 -7.51 -15.08
N SER A 16 13.68 -6.39 -15.09
CA SER A 16 14.69 -6.10 -14.07
C SER A 16 14.09 -5.23 -12.96
N LEU A 17 14.64 -5.34 -11.75
CA LEU A 17 14.21 -4.50 -10.64
C LEU A 17 14.68 -3.06 -10.85
N THR A 18 13.75 -2.13 -10.69
CA THR A 18 14.05 -0.70 -10.60
C THR A 18 14.44 -0.35 -9.17
N PRO A 19 15.08 0.81 -8.93
CA PRO A 19 15.36 1.29 -7.58
C PRO A 19 14.12 1.31 -6.68
N THR A 20 12.94 1.58 -7.25
CA THR A 20 11.67 1.57 -6.51
C THR A 20 11.20 0.14 -6.19
N SER A 21 11.30 -0.79 -7.13
CA SER A 21 10.86 -2.17 -6.86
C SER A 21 11.79 -2.90 -5.89
N LEU A 22 13.05 -2.47 -5.75
CA LEU A 22 13.94 -2.93 -4.67
C LEU A 22 13.39 -2.63 -3.27
N LEU A 23 12.60 -1.56 -3.10
CA LEU A 23 11.94 -1.26 -1.83
C LEU A 23 10.83 -2.27 -1.49
N LEU A 24 10.39 -3.10 -2.43
CA LEU A 24 9.38 -4.14 -2.17
C LEU A 24 10.01 -5.51 -1.86
N VAL A 25 11.34 -5.63 -2.00
CA VAL A 25 12.07 -6.87 -1.70
C VAL A 25 12.11 -7.10 -0.20
N GLU A 26 11.91 -8.35 0.23
CA GLU A 26 11.74 -8.71 1.65
C GLU A 26 13.00 -8.46 2.49
N ASP A 27 14.17 -8.82 1.97
CA ASP A 27 15.46 -8.72 2.69
C ASP A 27 16.14 -7.35 2.55
N HIS A 28 15.48 -6.37 1.95
CA HIS A 28 16.05 -5.04 1.78
C HIS A 28 15.98 -4.24 3.10
N PRO A 29 17.07 -3.61 3.57
CA PRO A 29 17.06 -2.82 4.82
C PRO A 29 16.02 -1.70 4.84
N LEU A 30 15.72 -1.13 3.67
CA LEU A 30 14.70 -0.11 3.48
C LEU A 30 13.39 -0.65 2.91
N SER A 31 13.14 -1.97 3.03
CA SER A 31 11.95 -2.60 2.46
C SER A 31 10.68 -1.93 2.98
N MET A 32 9.85 -1.39 2.10
CA MET A 32 8.55 -0.80 2.39
C MET A 32 7.39 -1.80 2.23
N LYS A 33 7.70 -3.07 1.91
CA LYS A 33 6.72 -4.15 1.73
C LYS A 33 5.64 -4.20 2.84
N PRO A 34 5.96 -4.12 4.16
CA PRO A 34 4.94 -4.16 5.20
C PRO A 34 3.96 -2.97 5.15
N LEU A 35 4.45 -1.80 4.76
CA LEU A 35 3.62 -0.59 4.65
C LEU A 35 2.67 -0.68 3.45
N VAL A 36 3.17 -1.17 2.32
CA VAL A 36 2.34 -1.39 1.12
C VAL A 36 1.24 -2.41 1.43
N LEU A 37 1.59 -3.53 2.06
CA LEU A 37 0.61 -4.55 2.47
C LEU A 37 -0.42 -3.99 3.46
N LEU A 38 0.00 -3.12 4.39
CA LEU A 38 -0.93 -2.45 5.31
C LEU A 38 -1.91 -1.53 4.58
N GLN A 39 -1.45 -0.74 3.61
CA GLN A 39 -2.32 0.17 2.85
C GLN A 39 -3.30 -0.59 1.95
N LEU A 40 -2.92 -1.79 1.49
CA LEU A 40 -3.76 -2.68 0.70
C LEU A 40 -4.68 -3.57 1.55
N ASP A 41 -4.57 -3.52 2.88
CA ASP A 41 -5.48 -4.23 3.76
C ASP A 41 -6.91 -3.69 3.59
N PRO A 42 -7.93 -4.55 3.44
CA PRO A 42 -9.31 -4.10 3.26
C PRO A 42 -9.79 -3.14 4.36
N ILE A 43 -9.31 -3.29 5.60
CA ILE A 43 -9.68 -2.40 6.71
C ILE A 43 -9.19 -0.97 6.47
N ILE A 44 -8.02 -0.81 5.84
CA ILE A 44 -7.45 0.50 5.47
C ILE A 44 -8.04 1.02 4.17
N MET A 45 -8.39 0.12 3.24
CA MET A 45 -8.91 0.47 1.92
C MET A 45 -10.40 0.85 1.95
N ASP A 46 -11.19 0.27 2.85
CA ASP A 46 -12.64 0.50 2.94
C ASP A 46 -13.04 1.99 3.10
N PRO A 47 -12.42 2.78 3.99
CA PRO A 47 -12.74 4.21 4.17
C PRO A 47 -12.67 5.06 2.89
N TRP A 48 -11.82 4.69 1.93
CA TRP A 48 -11.65 5.45 0.68
C TRP A 48 -12.91 5.43 -0.19
N HIS A 49 -13.70 4.35 -0.11
CA HIS A 49 -15.00 4.24 -0.80
C HIS A 49 -16.09 5.13 -0.17
N HIS A 50 -15.89 5.56 1.07
CA HIS A 50 -16.84 6.36 1.83
C HIS A 50 -16.50 7.86 1.87
N LEU A 51 -15.43 8.29 1.19
CA LEU A 51 -15.00 9.70 1.17
C LEU A 51 -16.11 10.68 0.77
N SER A 52 -16.85 10.39 -0.30
CA SER A 52 -17.95 11.26 -0.76
C SER A 52 -19.07 11.41 0.27
N ARG A 53 -19.37 10.35 1.02
CA ARG A 53 -20.37 10.37 2.09
C ARG A 53 -19.83 11.16 3.28
N TRP A 54 -18.60 10.88 3.69
CA TRP A 54 -17.94 11.54 4.80
C TRP A 54 -17.79 13.05 4.56
N PHE A 55 -17.37 13.49 3.37
CA PHE A 55 -17.28 14.91 3.06
C PHE A 55 -18.62 15.65 3.09
N LYS A 56 -19.75 14.93 2.98
CA LYS A 56 -21.10 15.51 3.00
C LYS A 56 -21.77 15.42 4.36
N SER A 57 -21.29 14.55 5.26
CA SER A 57 -21.82 14.42 6.62
C SER A 57 -20.98 15.23 7.60
N ASN A 58 -21.63 15.84 8.59
CA ASN A 58 -20.94 16.51 9.70
C ASN A 58 -20.88 15.63 10.96
N ASP A 59 -21.36 14.39 10.87
CA ASP A 59 -21.58 13.51 12.02
C ASP A 59 -20.30 12.77 12.43
N ASP A 60 -19.44 12.44 11.46
CA ASP A 60 -18.27 11.58 11.64
C ASP A 60 -16.95 12.34 11.51
N ARG A 61 -16.02 12.10 12.44
CA ARG A 61 -14.72 12.79 12.46
C ARG A 61 -13.79 12.39 11.32
N THR A 62 -13.89 11.17 10.80
CA THR A 62 -13.04 10.68 9.70
C THR A 62 -13.84 9.73 8.81
N ALA A 63 -13.40 9.55 7.56
CA ALA A 63 -13.99 8.57 6.65
C ALA A 63 -13.98 7.13 7.21
N PHE A 64 -13.04 6.82 8.10
CA PHE A 64 -12.99 5.53 8.79
C PHE A 64 -14.21 5.33 9.69
N HIS A 65 -14.62 6.37 10.44
CA HIS A 65 -15.82 6.33 11.27
C HIS A 65 -17.06 6.16 10.37
N THR A 66 -17.16 6.89 9.27
CA THR A 66 -18.27 6.77 8.31
C THR A 66 -18.38 5.38 7.66
N ALA A 67 -17.26 4.73 7.40
CA ALA A 67 -17.25 3.37 6.85
C ALA A 67 -17.59 2.30 7.91
N ASN A 68 -17.24 2.54 9.17
CA ASN A 68 -17.36 1.58 10.27
C ASN A 68 -18.44 1.95 11.29
N ASN A 69 -19.50 2.67 10.88
CA ASN A 69 -20.63 3.04 11.73
C ASN A 69 -20.22 3.71 13.06
N GLY A 70 -19.27 4.64 12.99
CA GLY A 70 -18.75 5.39 14.14
C GLY A 70 -17.67 4.66 14.95
N MET A 71 -17.32 3.41 14.62
CA MET A 71 -16.20 2.73 15.29
C MET A 71 -14.86 3.37 14.88
N SER A 72 -14.02 3.62 15.87
CA SER A 72 -12.67 4.09 15.65
C SER A 72 -11.76 2.98 15.13
N PHE A 73 -10.65 3.42 14.54
CA PHE A 73 -9.56 2.54 14.11
C PHE A 73 -9.05 1.62 15.22
N TRP A 74 -8.91 2.16 16.44
CA TRP A 74 -8.35 1.44 17.57
C TRP A 74 -9.29 0.35 18.09
N GLU A 75 -10.59 0.62 18.12
CA GLU A 75 -11.61 -0.37 18.49
C GLU A 75 -11.63 -1.51 17.47
N LYS A 76 -11.60 -1.20 16.17
CA LYS A 76 -11.54 -2.21 15.11
C LYS A 76 -10.28 -3.10 15.23
N LYS A 77 -9.13 -2.51 15.56
CA LYS A 77 -7.86 -3.22 15.80
C LYS A 77 -7.98 -4.18 17.00
N GLN A 78 -8.63 -3.78 18.09
CA GLN A 78 -8.82 -4.65 19.26
C GLN A 78 -9.66 -5.89 18.92
N HIS A 79 -10.63 -5.77 18.02
CA HIS A 79 -11.44 -6.89 17.56
C HIS A 79 -10.73 -7.84 16.56
N ASN A 80 -9.66 -7.41 15.89
CA ASN A 80 -8.92 -8.21 14.90
C ASN A 80 -7.39 -8.17 15.13
N PRO A 81 -6.90 -8.81 16.21
CA PRO A 81 -5.53 -8.62 16.69
C PRO A 81 -4.42 -9.32 15.88
N SER A 82 -4.69 -10.40 15.13
CA SER A 82 -3.61 -11.29 14.66
C SER A 82 -2.88 -10.83 13.39
N THR A 83 -3.58 -10.39 12.35
CA THR A 83 -2.95 -10.05 11.06
C THR A 83 -2.63 -8.56 10.95
N PHE A 84 -3.60 -7.73 11.33
CA PHE A 84 -3.54 -6.29 11.16
C PHE A 84 -2.58 -5.61 12.15
N ALA A 85 -2.54 -6.06 13.41
CA ALA A 85 -1.67 -5.46 14.42
C ALA A 85 -0.18 -5.74 14.13
N LYS A 86 0.14 -6.92 13.60
CA LYS A 86 1.50 -7.26 13.17
C LYS A 86 1.94 -6.41 11.98
N ALA A 87 1.09 -6.28 10.96
CA ALA A 87 1.36 -5.41 9.81
C ALA A 87 1.61 -3.94 10.22
N ILE A 88 0.81 -3.42 11.16
CA ILE A 88 1.03 -2.08 11.75
C ILE A 88 2.37 -2.00 12.47
N ALA A 89 2.70 -2.98 13.31
CA ALA A 89 3.94 -2.99 14.07
C ALA A 89 5.18 -3.01 13.15
N ASP A 90 5.11 -3.80 12.07
CA ASP A 90 6.19 -3.92 11.08
C ASP A 90 6.28 -2.68 10.17
N ALA A 91 5.17 -1.98 9.93
CA ALA A 91 5.10 -0.81 9.05
C ALA A 91 5.42 0.53 9.75
N PHE A 92 5.07 0.71 11.03
CA PHE A 92 5.21 1.99 11.73
C PHE A 92 6.63 2.57 11.73
N PRO A 93 7.70 1.78 11.96
CA PRO A 93 9.06 2.29 11.85
C PRO A 93 9.41 2.83 10.45
N LYS A 94 8.74 2.32 9.42
CA LYS A 94 8.96 2.64 8.00
C LYS A 94 8.10 3.82 7.51
N ILE A 95 6.99 4.12 8.19
CA ILE A 95 6.13 5.29 7.90
C ILE A 95 6.92 6.60 8.06
N ASN A 96 7.79 6.71 9.05
CA ASN A 96 8.66 7.88 9.21
C ASN A 96 9.56 8.10 8.00
N VAL A 97 10.03 7.03 7.35
CA VAL A 97 10.86 7.10 6.14
C VAL A 97 10.04 7.55 4.94
N LEU A 98 8.80 7.06 4.77
CA LEU A 98 7.90 7.53 3.69
C LEU A 98 7.55 9.02 3.87
N CYS A 99 7.30 9.48 5.09
CA CYS A 99 7.00 10.89 5.36
C CYS A 99 8.17 11.81 4.97
N LEU A 100 9.41 11.38 5.26
CA LEU A 100 10.63 12.08 4.87
C LEU A 100 10.86 12.06 3.35
N ILE A 101 10.54 10.95 2.67
CA ILE A 101 10.64 10.84 1.21
C ILE A 101 9.57 11.70 0.52
N LEU A 102 8.33 11.69 1.00
CA LEU A 102 7.24 12.49 0.46
C LEU A 102 7.44 13.99 0.72
N GLN A 103 7.92 14.38 1.91
CA GLN A 103 8.27 15.78 2.17
C GLN A 103 9.38 16.31 1.26
N ARG A 104 10.27 15.42 0.78
CA ARG A 104 11.35 15.79 -0.15
C ARG A 104 10.95 15.75 -1.62
N LEU A 105 9.91 14.99 -1.99
CA LEU A 105 9.40 14.90 -3.37
C LEU A 105 8.22 15.85 -3.65
N LEU A 106 7.51 16.34 -2.62
CA LEU A 106 6.41 17.31 -2.75
C LEU A 106 6.86 18.78 -2.52
N TRP A 107 8.11 19.01 -2.14
CA TRP A 107 8.69 20.36 -1.95
C TRP A 107 9.98 20.55 -2.77
N ASP A 108 10.02 19.97 -3.97
CA ASP A 108 10.86 20.44 -5.08
C ASP A 108 9.95 20.81 -6.26
#